data_AF-A0A918N0E4-F1
#
_entry.id   AF-A0A918N0E4-F1
#
_cell.length_a   1.000
_cell.length_b   1.000
_cell.length_c   1.000
_cell.angle_alpha   90.00
_cell.angle_beta   90.00
_cell.angle_gamma   90.00
#
_symmetry.space_group_name_H-M   'P 1'
#
loop_
_entity.id
_entity.type
_entity.pdbx_description
1 polymer ?
#
loop_
_entity_poly.entity_id
_entity_poly.type
_entity_poly.pdbx_seq_one_letter_code
_entity_poly.pdbx_strand_id
1 'polypeptide(L)' 'MRKIRLLSGAVLVVAGLLLTLLPGSILVLLAGLMLLSVDWPPARRYLTHCQRGMTTSARRLDRYLLLRKLRK' A
#
# COMPACT_ATOMS: atom_id res chain seq x y z
N MET A 1 -4.41 24.47 -8.47
CA MET A 1 -4.85 23.39 -7.56
C MET A 1 -4.60 21.98 -8.11
N ARG A 2 -5.17 21.57 -9.26
CA ARG A 2 -5.01 20.20 -9.82
C ARG A 2 -3.55 19.76 -10.08
N LYS A 3 -2.72 20.63 -10.66
CA LYS A 3 -1.32 20.30 -11.00
C LYS A 3 -0.46 20.01 -9.77
N ILE A 4 -0.68 20.75 -8.68
CA ILE A 4 0.05 20.59 -7.41
C ILE A 4 -0.31 19.26 -6.75
N ARG A 5 -1.59 18.85 -6.81
CA ARG A 5 -2.08 17.59 -6.23
C ARG A 5 -1.57 16.36 -6.99
N LEU A 6 -1.43 16.48 -8.31
CA LEU A 6 -0.80 15.47 -9.17
C LEU A 6 0.70 15.31 -8.87
N LEU A 7 1.42 16.42 -8.75
CA LEU A 7 2.85 16.42 -8.43
C LEU A 7 3.12 15.87 -7.02
N SER A 8 2.34 16.30 -6.01
CA SER A 8 2.50 15.81 -4.64
C SER A 8 2.15 14.32 -4.52
N GLY A 9 1.10 13.87 -5.21
CA GLY A 9 0.75 12.44 -5.27
C GLY A 9 1.83 11.60 -5.94
N ALA A 10 2.42 12.07 -7.06
CA ALA A 10 3.51 11.37 -7.72
C ALA A 10 4.77 11.27 -6.84
N VAL A 11 5.16 12.36 -6.17
CA VAL A 11 6.30 12.38 -5.24
C VAL A 11 6.06 11.44 -4.06
N LEU A 12 4.86 11.43 -3.48
CA LEU A 12 4.52 10.52 -2.37
C LEU A 12 4.56 9.04 -2.80
N VAL A 13 4.13 8.72 -4.02
CA VAL A 13 4.19 7.34 -4.54
C VAL A 13 5.64 6.91 -4.72
N VAL A 14 6.49 7.76 -5.31
CA VAL A 14 7.92 7.46 -5.49
C VAL A 14 8.63 7.34 -4.14
N ALA A 15 8.39 8.28 -3.22
CA ALA A 15 8.95 8.22 -1.87
C ALA A 15 8.46 6.99 -1.10
N GLY A 16 7.17 6.65 -1.22
CA GLY A 16 6.58 5.45 -0.65
C GLY A 16 7.19 4.16 -1.21
N LEU A 17 7.52 4.14 -2.51
CA LEU A 17 8.16 3.00 -3.16
C LEU A 17 9.61 2.81 -2.66
N LEU A 18 10.36 3.91 -2.57
CA LEU A 18 11.73 3.91 -2.01
C LEU A 18 11.73 3.49 -0.54
N LEU A 19 10.80 4.00 0.26
CA LEU A 19 10.61 3.60 1.65
C LEU A 19 10.20 2.13 1.77
N THR A 20 9.36 1.58 0.90
CA THR A 20 9.07 0.13 0.95
C THR A 20 10.26 -0.76 0.63
N LEU A 21 11.24 -0.26 -0.15
CA LEU A 21 12.48 -0.99 -0.44
C LEU A 21 13.49 -0.94 0.72
N LEU A 22 13.61 0.21 1.40
CA LEU A 22 14.41 0.35 2.62
C LEU A 22 13.51 0.13 3.84
N PRO A 23 13.48 -1.08 4.42
CA PRO A 23 12.35 -1.65 5.18
C PRO A 23 11.53 -0.58 5.90
N GLY A 24 10.59 -0.02 5.17
CA GLY A 24 9.96 1.25 5.50
C GLY A 24 8.50 1.19 5.09
N SER A 25 7.72 1.92 5.86
CA SER A 25 6.28 1.67 6.00
C SER A 25 5.53 1.74 4.66
N ILE A 26 4.92 0.62 4.27
CA ILE A 26 3.99 0.53 3.13
C ILE A 26 2.79 1.47 3.28
N LEU A 27 2.55 1.98 4.49
CA LEU A 27 1.52 2.97 4.78
C LEU A 27 1.78 4.31 4.05
N VAL A 28 3.04 4.69 3.83
CA VAL A 28 3.37 5.92 3.11
C VAL A 28 3.00 5.80 1.63
N LEU A 29 3.29 4.63 1.03
CA LEU A 29 2.86 4.30 -0.33
C LEU A 29 1.33 4.32 -0.44
N LEU A 30 0.62 3.68 0.51
CA LEU A 30 -0.85 3.66 0.54
C LEU A 30 -1.45 5.05 0.69
N ALA A 31 -0.91 5.90 1.58
CA ALA A 31 -1.35 7.27 1.77
C ALA A 31 -1.17 8.09 0.49
N GLY A 32 -0.04 7.94 -0.20
CA GLY A 32 0.24 8.56 -1.49
C GLY A 32 -0.74 8.15 -2.58
N LEU A 33 -0.99 6.85 -2.72
CA LEU A 33 -1.99 6.34 -3.66
C LEU A 33 -3.40 6.80 -3.29
N MET A 34 -3.73 6.92 -2.00
CA MET A 34 -5.06 7.34 -1.54
C MET A 34 -5.33 8.79 -1.95
N LEU A 35 -4.36 9.67 -1.74
CA LEU A 35 -4.39 11.05 -2.18
C LEU A 35 -4.49 11.16 -3.71
N LEU A 36 -3.71 10.37 -4.44
CA LEU A 36 -3.70 10.38 -5.91
C LEU A 36 -5.01 9.79 -6.50
N SER A 37 -5.65 8.85 -5.81
CA SER A 37 -6.90 8.22 -6.25
C SER A 37 -8.11 9.16 -6.33
N VAL A 38 -8.05 10.31 -5.65
CA VAL A 38 -9.11 11.32 -5.66
C VAL A 38 -9.22 12.00 -7.03
N ASP A 39 -8.09 12.25 -7.71
CA ASP A 39 -8.08 12.85 -9.06
C ASP A 39 -7.89 11.84 -10.18
N TRP A 40 -7.20 10.74 -9.92
CA TRP A 40 -6.72 9.83 -10.95
C TRP A 40 -7.36 8.43 -10.77
N PRO A 41 -8.45 8.11 -11.49
CA PRO A 41 -9.15 6.82 -11.33
C PRO A 41 -8.25 5.58 -11.46
N PRO A 42 -7.18 5.56 -12.29
CA PRO A 42 -6.24 4.44 -12.32
C PRO A 42 -5.48 4.21 -11.00
N ALA A 43 -5.21 5.26 -10.21
CA ALA A 43 -4.52 5.12 -8.92
C ALA A 43 -5.37 4.32 -7.93
N ARG A 44 -6.69 4.39 -8.05
CA ARG A 44 -7.63 3.56 -7.25
C ARG A 44 -7.46 2.06 -7.52
N ARG A 45 -7.14 1.67 -8.76
CA ARG A 45 -6.87 0.25 -9.10
C ARG A 45 -5.59 -0.23 -8.42
N TYR A 46 -4.52 0.56 -8.48
CA TYR A 46 -3.26 0.21 -7.82
C TYR A 46 -3.42 0.16 -6.30
N LEU A 47 -4.20 1.07 -5.71
CA LEU A 47 -4.49 1.09 -4.27
C LEU A 47 -5.22 -0.19 -3.85
N THR A 48 -6.23 -0.58 -4.62
CA THR A 48 -6.98 -1.81 -4.40
C THR A 48 -6.08 -3.04 -4.52
N HIS A 49 -5.15 -3.04 -5.47
CA HIS A 49 -4.19 -4.13 -5.66
C HIS A 49 -3.25 -4.27 -4.44
N CYS A 50 -2.66 -3.16 -3.99
CA CYS A 50 -1.81 -3.13 -2.80
C CYS A 50 -2.57 -3.58 -1.54
N GLN A 51 -3.78 -3.05 -1.31
CA GLN A 51 -4.60 -3.42 -0.17
C GLN A 51 -4.98 -4.91 -0.17
N ARG A 52 -5.36 -5.46 -1.34
CA ARG A 52 -5.67 -6.89 -1.47
C ARG A 52 -4.45 -7.76 -1.19
N GLY A 53 -3.29 -7.39 -1.73
CA GLY A 53 -2.02 -8.07 -1.45
C GLY A 53 -1.74 -8.14 0.04
N MET A 54 -1.88 -7.02 0.75
CA MET A 54 -1.71 -6.93 2.21
C MET A 54 -2.71 -7.80 2.98
N THR A 55 -3.99 -7.79 2.59
CA THR A 55 -5.00 -8.66 3.22
C THR A 55 -4.67 -10.13 3.01
N THR A 56 -4.24 -10.53 1.82
CA THR A 56 -3.86 -11.91 1.52
C THR A 56 -2.62 -12.33 2.31
N SER A 57 -1.58 -11.49 2.38
CA SER A 57 -0.38 -11.79 3.15
C SER A 57 -0.67 -11.86 4.66
N ALA A 58 -1.49 -10.95 5.19
CA ALA A 58 -1.91 -10.98 6.60
C ALA A 58 -2.67 -12.28 6.92
N ARG A 59 -3.66 -12.65 6.10
CA ARG A 59 -4.40 -13.91 6.27
C ARG A 59 -3.51 -15.14 6.20
N ARG A 60 -2.50 -15.15 5.31
CA ARG A 60 -1.52 -16.24 5.22
C ARG A 60 -0.68 -16.33 6.49
N LEU A 61 -0.22 -15.19 7.01
CA LEU A 61 0.54 -15.11 8.25
C LEU A 61 -0.31 -15.57 9.45
N ASP A 62 -1.54 -15.08 9.56
CA ASP A 62 -2.48 -15.48 10.62
C ASP A 62 -2.74 -16.99 10.60
N ARG A 63 -3.00 -17.57 9.42
CA ARG A 63 -3.18 -19.01 9.26
C ARG A 63 -1.92 -19.78 9.64
N TYR A 64 -0.75 -19.32 9.22
CA TYR A 64 0.53 -19.93 9.58
C TYR A 64 0.76 -19.93 11.10
N LEU A 65 0.52 -18.79 11.76
CA LEU A 65 0.64 -18.66 13.21
C LEU A 65 -0.37 -19.53 13.96
N LEU A 66 -1.61 -19.62 13.48
CA LEU A 66 -2.67 -20.43 14.08
C LEU A 66 -2.37 -21.94 13.95
N LEU A 67 -1.92 -22.40 12.78
CA LEU A 67 -1.47 -23.78 12.59
C LEU A 67 -0.26 -24.11 13.45
N ARG A 68 0.66 -23.17 13.63
CA ARG A 68 1.82 -23.33 14.52
C ARG A 68 1.39 -23.45 15.99
N LYS A 69 0.36 -22.72 16.42
CA LYS A 69 -0.21 -22.85 17.78
C LYS A 69 -0.92 -24.18 17.99
N LEU A 70 -1.71 -24.65 17.03
CA LEU A 70 -2.48 -25.92 17.12
C LEU A 70 -1.62 -27.19 17.02
N ARG A 71 -0.38 -27.08 16.52
CA ARG A 71 0.58 -28.20 16.46
C ARG A 71 1.30 -28.43 17.78
N LYS A 72 1.05 -27.60 18.80
CA LYS A 72 1.65 -27.67 20.12
C LYS A 72 0.63 -28.24 21.09
#